data_AF-I3SME3-F1
#
_entry.id   AF-I3SME3-F1
#
_cell.length_a   1.000
_cell.length_b   1.000
_cell.length_c   1.000
_cell.angle_alpha   90.00
_cell.angle_beta   90.00
_cell.angle_gamma   90.00
#
_symmetry.space_group_name_H-M   'P 1'
#
loop_
_entity.id
_entity.type
_entity.pdbx_description
1 polymer ?
#
loop_
_entity_poly.entity_id
_entity_poly.type
_entity_poly.pdbx_seq_one_letter_code
_entity_poly.pdbx_strand_id
1 'polypeptide(L)'
;MGASQSQFESQPELHPQPQSQQVQQQSELHPEPQSRQLQPRPPRQLQPQSHEPTGREVRSKSRRETETLLLSPQAEYSRPSINSTRTEQNSTGLVKANENQSMISVKPRKELNFPHNYEHILKGADSPIDKSSREKLCDQLYAGVFLDHKTKKYWLERNSNSNCFMLYARALSITWAEDQNYWKWVPQNDESGTMIEVAELNRVCWLEVHGKFDTRKLSPGILYNVSFIVMLKDPAQGWEIPVNVRLVLPGGKKQQHNENLMDKLRARWIEIPVGEFVASEKDGGEMEISMYEYEGGMWKMGLVIKGISIKPKN
;
A
#
# COMPACT_ATOMS: atom_id res chain seq x y z
N MET A 1 5.15 -92.17 -57.52
CA MET A 1 6.31 -92.97 -57.99
C MET A 1 7.48 -92.01 -58.21
N GLY A 2 8.72 -92.40 -57.90
CA GLY A 2 9.93 -91.54 -58.01
C GLY A 2 10.03 -90.52 -56.86
N ALA A 3 10.98 -90.61 -55.93
CA ALA A 3 12.44 -90.41 -56.06
C ALA A 3 12.78 -88.95 -56.39
N SER A 4 13.29 -88.13 -55.48
CA SER A 4 14.60 -88.20 -54.79
C SER A 4 15.79 -88.07 -55.73
N GLN A 5 16.44 -86.90 -55.76
CA GLN A 5 17.81 -86.74 -55.21
C GLN A 5 18.30 -85.29 -55.23
N SER A 6 19.28 -85.04 -54.36
CA SER A 6 19.94 -83.76 -54.07
C SER A 6 21.43 -83.81 -54.46
N GLN A 7 21.99 -82.70 -54.95
CA GLN A 7 23.39 -82.28 -54.79
C GLN A 7 23.47 -80.80 -55.22
N PHE A 8 23.83 -79.81 -54.40
CA PHE A 8 25.07 -79.49 -53.65
C PHE A 8 26.16 -78.76 -54.46
N GLU A 9 26.85 -77.85 -53.74
CA GLU A 9 27.97 -76.96 -54.13
C GLU A 9 27.63 -75.77 -55.06
N SER A 10 28.14 -74.54 -54.85
CA SER A 10 28.77 -73.91 -53.67
C SER A 10 28.73 -72.37 -53.80
N GLN A 11 28.83 -71.63 -52.68
CA GLN A 11 28.85 -70.15 -52.65
C GLN A 11 30.18 -69.55 -53.19
N PRO A 12 30.28 -68.22 -53.39
CA PRO A 12 30.61 -67.33 -52.26
C PRO A 12 29.64 -66.16 -52.00
N GLU A 13 29.65 -65.74 -50.73
CA GLU A 13 29.15 -64.50 -50.10
C GLU A 13 29.84 -63.22 -50.64
N LEU A 14 29.45 -61.96 -50.36
CA LEU A 14 28.35 -61.32 -49.59
C LEU A 14 28.25 -59.85 -50.04
N HIS A 15 27.05 -59.28 -50.17
CA HIS A 15 26.82 -57.82 -50.00
C HIS A 15 25.30 -57.54 -49.81
N PRO A 16 24.82 -57.28 -48.58
CA PRO A 16 23.41 -56.99 -48.34
C PRO A 16 23.12 -55.48 -48.44
N GLN A 17 22.17 -55.10 -49.30
CA GLN A 17 21.44 -53.84 -49.13
C GLN A 17 20.35 -54.01 -48.07
N PRO A 18 20.14 -53.05 -47.16
CA PRO A 18 19.13 -53.17 -46.11
C PRO A 18 17.71 -52.94 -46.67
N GLN A 19 16.83 -53.92 -46.45
CA GLN A 19 15.39 -53.76 -46.63
C GLN A 19 14.75 -53.10 -45.41
N SER A 20 13.69 -52.35 -45.65
CA SER A 20 12.90 -51.66 -44.62
C SER A 20 11.97 -52.60 -43.86
N GLN A 21 12.10 -52.65 -42.53
CA GLN A 21 11.05 -53.10 -41.61
C GLN A 21 10.98 -52.19 -40.38
N GLN A 22 9.76 -51.92 -39.92
CA GLN A 22 9.49 -51.22 -38.67
C GLN A 22 9.60 -52.19 -37.49
N VAL A 23 10.26 -51.78 -36.41
CA VAL A 23 10.12 -52.41 -35.08
C VAL A 23 9.97 -51.30 -34.04
N GLN A 24 9.03 -51.49 -33.12
CA GLN A 24 8.78 -50.59 -32.00
C GLN A 24 9.88 -50.71 -30.95
N GLN A 25 10.26 -49.60 -30.31
CA GLN A 25 10.97 -49.64 -29.04
C GLN A 25 10.33 -48.63 -28.08
N GLN A 26 9.87 -49.14 -26.94
CA GLN A 26 9.72 -48.34 -25.73
C GLN A 26 11.13 -48.07 -25.19
N SER A 27 11.40 -46.84 -24.77
CA SER A 27 12.62 -46.45 -24.09
C SER A 27 12.30 -45.48 -22.95
N GLU A 28 13.09 -45.56 -21.89
CA GLU A 28 12.70 -45.19 -20.52
C GLU A 28 12.65 -43.69 -20.24
N LEU A 29 11.93 -43.34 -19.17
CA LEU A 29 11.82 -41.98 -18.63
C LEU A 29 13.16 -41.52 -18.02
N HIS A 30 13.78 -40.53 -18.66
CA HIS A 30 14.67 -39.57 -17.99
C HIS A 30 14.04 -38.17 -18.09
N PRO A 31 14.04 -37.36 -17.01
CA PRO A 31 13.31 -36.09 -17.00
C PRO A 31 14.00 -35.02 -17.87
N GLU A 32 13.21 -34.28 -18.64
CA GLU A 32 13.70 -33.09 -19.35
C GLU A 32 14.29 -32.05 -18.39
N PRO A 33 15.36 -31.34 -18.79
CA PRO A 33 15.79 -30.15 -18.07
C PRO A 33 14.71 -29.08 -18.21
N GLN A 34 14.06 -28.76 -17.08
CA GLN A 34 12.99 -27.76 -17.02
C GLN A 34 13.36 -26.48 -17.76
N SER A 35 12.54 -26.13 -18.75
CA SER A 35 12.63 -24.90 -19.50
C SER A 35 12.53 -23.71 -18.54
N ARG A 36 13.68 -23.07 -18.25
CA ARG A 36 13.72 -21.81 -17.50
C ARG A 36 12.78 -20.82 -18.18
N GLN A 37 11.69 -20.45 -17.51
CA GLN A 37 10.88 -19.32 -17.95
C GLN A 37 11.77 -18.09 -17.99
N LEU A 38 12.06 -17.62 -19.21
CA LEU A 38 12.79 -16.39 -19.44
C LEU A 38 11.90 -15.23 -19.00
N GLN A 39 12.20 -14.64 -17.85
CA GLN A 39 11.64 -13.33 -17.52
C GLN A 39 12.00 -12.32 -18.62
N PRO A 40 11.09 -11.41 -19.00
CA PRO A 40 11.40 -10.37 -19.99
C PRO A 40 12.63 -9.57 -19.55
N ARG A 41 13.67 -9.55 -20.39
CA ARG A 41 14.82 -8.66 -20.13
C ARG A 41 14.37 -7.22 -20.36
N PRO A 42 14.72 -6.26 -19.47
CA PRO A 42 14.48 -4.86 -19.76
C PRO A 42 15.26 -4.44 -21.02
N PRO A 43 14.75 -3.47 -21.80
CA PRO A 43 15.46 -2.97 -22.98
C PRO A 43 16.85 -2.44 -22.62
N ARG A 44 17.85 -2.69 -23.48
CA ARG A 44 19.18 -2.08 -23.33
C ARG A 44 19.06 -0.56 -23.49
N GLN A 45 19.46 0.18 -22.46
CA GLN A 45 19.57 1.64 -22.56
C GLN A 45 20.72 2.02 -23.51
N LEU A 46 20.44 2.91 -24.46
CA LEU A 46 21.46 3.70 -25.14
C LEU A 46 21.86 4.85 -24.19
N GLN A 47 23.11 4.88 -23.74
CA GLN A 47 23.65 6.03 -23.01
C GLN A 47 23.95 7.19 -23.99
N PRO A 48 23.47 8.42 -23.74
CA PRO A 48 24.01 9.60 -24.39
C PRO A 48 25.46 9.85 -23.94
N GLN A 49 26.32 10.28 -24.85
CA GLN A 49 27.70 10.65 -24.53
C GLN A 49 27.75 11.90 -23.64
N SER A 50 28.65 11.92 -22.67
CA SER A 50 28.93 13.07 -21.82
C SER A 50 29.70 14.15 -22.58
N HIS A 51 29.09 15.31 -22.79
CA HIS A 51 29.81 16.52 -23.21
C HIS A 51 30.12 17.40 -21.98
N GLU A 52 31.40 17.68 -21.75
CA GLU A 52 31.85 18.71 -20.80
C GLU A 52 31.49 20.11 -21.32
N PRO A 53 31.01 21.01 -20.44
CA PRO A 53 31.12 22.45 -20.65
C PRO A 53 32.43 22.97 -20.03
N THR A 54 33.32 23.50 -20.88
CA THR A 54 34.55 24.19 -20.47
C THR A 54 34.21 25.39 -19.56
N GLY A 55 34.89 25.52 -18.42
CA GLY A 55 34.53 26.53 -17.42
C GLY A 55 34.91 27.97 -17.76
N ARG A 56 34.30 28.93 -17.05
CA ARG A 56 34.90 30.24 -16.77
C ARG A 56 34.40 30.80 -15.43
N GLU A 57 35.34 30.96 -14.51
CA GLU A 57 35.16 31.59 -13.20
C GLU A 57 35.12 33.12 -13.36
N VAL A 58 34.21 33.82 -12.67
CA VAL A 58 34.37 35.25 -12.38
C VAL A 58 34.09 35.49 -10.91
N ARG A 59 35.06 36.12 -10.26
CA ARG A 59 35.17 36.30 -8.82
C ARG A 59 34.93 37.76 -8.45
N SER A 60 34.05 38.02 -7.48
CA SER A 60 34.05 39.27 -6.72
C SER A 60 34.12 38.96 -5.21
N LYS A 61 34.74 39.86 -4.45
CA LYS A 61 35.16 39.66 -3.05
C LYS A 61 34.44 40.64 -2.10
N SER A 62 34.70 40.45 -0.80
CA SER A 62 34.56 41.42 0.32
C SER A 62 33.19 41.35 1.05
N ARG A 63 33.10 41.43 2.38
CA ARG A 63 34.12 41.64 3.45
C ARG A 63 33.69 40.94 4.76
N ARG A 64 34.61 40.76 5.72
CA ARG A 64 34.37 40.22 7.08
C ARG A 64 33.98 41.32 8.09
N GLU A 65 33.62 40.87 9.30
CA GLU A 65 33.52 41.54 10.63
C GLU A 65 32.07 41.53 11.18
N THR A 66 31.74 41.22 12.44
CA THR A 66 32.44 40.56 13.58
C THR A 66 31.35 40.05 14.58
N GLU A 67 31.69 39.19 15.54
CA GLU A 67 30.77 38.71 16.58
C GLU A 67 30.36 39.80 17.60
N THR A 68 29.10 39.80 18.04
CA THR A 68 28.71 40.24 19.40
C THR A 68 27.50 39.42 19.90
N LEU A 69 27.51 39.08 21.19
CA LEU A 69 26.44 38.36 21.90
C LEU A 69 25.17 39.23 22.11
N LEU A 70 24.02 38.57 22.34
CA LEU A 70 23.05 38.79 23.45
C LEU A 70 21.55 38.68 23.06
N LEU A 71 20.84 37.93 23.93
CA LEU A 71 19.41 37.95 24.30
C LEU A 71 18.28 37.77 23.25
N SER A 72 17.38 36.86 23.61
CA SER A 72 16.04 36.64 23.05
C SER A 72 15.05 37.77 23.40
N PRO A 73 14.03 38.05 22.56
CA PRO A 73 12.84 38.79 22.97
C PRO A 73 11.77 37.83 23.52
N GLN A 74 11.27 38.12 24.73
CA GLN A 74 9.94 37.67 25.16
C GLN A 74 8.88 38.64 24.61
N ALA A 75 7.66 38.14 24.40
CA ALA A 75 6.46 38.96 24.32
C ALA A 75 5.39 38.34 25.22
N GLU A 76 4.69 39.19 25.97
CA GLU A 76 3.87 38.82 27.12
C GLU A 76 2.44 38.40 26.72
N TYR A 77 1.78 37.59 27.54
CA TYR A 77 0.33 37.74 27.77
C TYR A 77 -0.04 37.42 29.22
N SER A 78 -0.91 38.25 29.78
CA SER A 78 -1.04 38.46 31.22
C SER A 78 -1.88 37.43 31.96
N ARG A 79 -1.53 37.20 33.24
CA ARG A 79 -2.45 36.61 34.25
C ARG A 79 -3.52 37.62 34.67
N PRO A 80 -4.64 37.12 35.24
CA PRO A 80 -5.23 37.77 36.42
C PRO A 80 -4.94 37.04 37.73
N SER A 81 -4.64 37.86 38.74
CA SER A 81 -4.69 37.58 40.18
C SER A 81 -5.88 38.40 40.74
N ILE A 82 -6.52 38.13 41.88
CA ILE A 82 -6.32 37.18 43.00
C ILE A 82 -7.73 37.01 43.69
N ASN A 83 -8.07 36.01 44.52
CA ASN A 83 -7.68 35.85 45.93
C ASN A 83 -8.39 34.62 46.57
N SER A 84 -7.98 34.22 47.78
CA SER A 84 -8.63 33.15 48.57
C SER A 84 -9.04 33.67 49.95
N THR A 85 -10.26 33.36 50.41
CA THR A 85 -10.61 33.48 51.84
C THR A 85 -11.57 32.39 52.30
N ARG A 86 -11.09 31.61 53.27
CA ARG A 86 -11.81 30.67 54.14
C ARG A 86 -12.71 31.44 55.13
N THR A 87 -13.74 30.80 55.71
CA THR A 87 -13.98 30.68 57.19
C THR A 87 -15.41 30.18 57.54
N GLU A 88 -15.44 28.99 58.15
CA GLU A 88 -16.35 28.49 59.22
C GLU A 88 -17.86 28.18 59.02
N GLN A 89 -18.41 27.61 60.10
CA GLN A 89 -19.55 26.69 60.21
C GLN A 89 -20.68 27.32 61.02
N ASN A 90 -21.96 26.96 60.78
CA ASN A 90 -22.75 26.16 61.75
C ASN A 90 -24.25 25.98 61.44
N SER A 91 -24.76 24.85 61.96
CA SER A 91 -26.10 24.60 62.54
C SER A 91 -27.40 24.71 61.72
N THR A 92 -28.01 23.53 61.56
CA THR A 92 -29.46 23.20 61.77
C THR A 92 -30.56 23.83 60.92
N GLY A 93 -31.27 22.98 60.17
CA GLY A 93 -32.60 23.24 59.61
C GLY A 93 -33.25 21.93 59.12
N LEU A 94 -34.38 21.55 59.72
CA LEU A 94 -35.13 20.32 59.42
C LEU A 94 -36.13 20.55 58.25
N VAL A 95 -36.63 19.46 57.64
CA VAL A 95 -37.99 19.28 57.07
C VAL A 95 -38.11 19.02 55.54
N LYS A 96 -38.67 17.83 55.26
CA LYS A 96 -39.46 17.33 54.11
C LYS A 96 -38.78 16.85 52.82
N ALA A 97 -39.16 15.62 52.48
CA ALA A 97 -39.02 15.00 51.18
C ALA A 97 -39.96 15.63 50.14
N ASN A 98 -39.65 15.44 48.87
CA ASN A 98 -40.67 15.24 47.86
C ASN A 98 -40.15 14.24 46.82
N GLU A 99 -40.89 13.16 46.60
CA GLU A 99 -40.58 12.18 45.57
C GLU A 99 -40.94 12.77 44.21
N ASN A 100 -39.98 12.83 43.30
CA ASN A 100 -40.26 12.97 41.87
C ASN A 100 -39.47 11.88 41.15
N GLN A 101 -40.14 10.74 40.92
CA GLN A 101 -39.67 9.70 40.01
C GLN A 101 -39.72 10.24 38.58
N SER A 102 -38.68 10.98 38.17
CA SER A 102 -38.43 11.21 36.75
C SER A 102 -37.99 9.88 36.15
N MET A 103 -38.88 9.25 35.37
CA MET A 103 -38.52 8.07 34.60
C MET A 103 -37.32 8.42 33.72
N ILE A 104 -36.17 7.78 34.00
CA ILE A 104 -35.02 7.85 33.13
C ILE A 104 -35.43 7.16 31.83
N SER A 105 -35.79 7.96 30.83
CA SER A 105 -35.91 7.50 29.46
C SER A 105 -34.52 7.10 28.99
N VAL A 106 -34.16 5.85 29.28
CA VAL A 106 -32.95 5.21 28.76
C VAL A 106 -33.15 5.13 27.26
N LYS A 107 -32.62 6.13 26.54
CA LYS A 107 -32.47 6.05 25.08
C LYS A 107 -31.87 4.69 24.78
N PRO A 108 -32.44 3.90 23.86
CA PRO A 108 -31.90 2.58 23.56
C PRO A 108 -30.45 2.78 23.15
N ARG A 109 -29.51 2.23 23.93
CA ARG A 109 -28.13 2.11 23.49
C ARG A 109 -28.21 1.33 22.19
N LYS A 110 -27.81 1.95 21.07
CA LYS A 110 -27.53 1.20 19.84
C LYS A 110 -26.63 0.05 20.27
N GLU A 111 -27.08 -1.18 20.05
CA GLU A 111 -26.22 -2.33 20.23
C GLU A 111 -25.05 -2.14 19.25
N LEU A 112 -23.86 -1.94 19.84
CA LEU A 112 -22.60 -1.92 19.10
C LEU A 112 -22.37 -3.35 18.63
N ASN A 113 -22.99 -3.69 17.50
CA ASN A 113 -22.72 -4.92 16.77
C ASN A 113 -21.21 -4.99 16.54
N PHE A 114 -20.60 -6.11 16.89
CA PHE A 114 -19.18 -6.29 16.71
C PHE A 114 -18.79 -6.13 15.23
N PRO A 115 -17.68 -5.45 14.91
CA PRO A 115 -17.36 -5.14 13.52
C PRO A 115 -17.11 -6.41 12.69
N HIS A 116 -17.43 -6.37 11.41
CA HIS A 116 -17.32 -7.55 10.54
C HIS A 116 -15.90 -8.14 10.56
N ASN A 117 -15.77 -9.45 10.81
CA ASN A 117 -14.49 -10.19 10.80
C ASN A 117 -13.35 -9.62 11.69
N TYR A 118 -13.63 -8.73 12.66
CA TYR A 118 -12.58 -8.04 13.43
C TYR A 118 -11.63 -9.00 14.15
N GLU A 119 -12.13 -10.10 14.72
CA GLU A 119 -11.30 -11.09 15.42
C GLU A 119 -10.28 -11.75 14.50
N HIS A 120 -10.66 -12.00 13.24
CA HIS A 120 -9.77 -12.57 12.24
C HIS A 120 -8.73 -11.55 11.78
N ILE A 121 -9.13 -10.29 11.62
CA ILE A 121 -8.22 -9.17 11.26
C ILE A 121 -7.16 -8.97 12.35
N LEU A 122 -7.57 -8.98 13.62
CA LEU A 122 -6.68 -8.77 14.77
C LEU A 122 -5.68 -9.91 15.03
N LYS A 123 -5.76 -11.05 14.32
CA LYS A 123 -4.71 -12.09 14.38
C LYS A 123 -3.38 -11.62 13.79
N GLY A 124 -3.40 -10.63 12.90
CA GLY A 124 -2.21 -10.03 12.30
C GLY A 124 -1.70 -8.78 13.04
N ALA A 125 -2.18 -8.50 14.26
CA ALA A 125 -1.80 -7.30 15.01
C ALA A 125 -0.36 -7.36 15.53
N ASP A 126 0.40 -6.28 15.32
CA ASP A 126 1.80 -6.17 15.73
C ASP A 126 2.00 -6.01 17.26
N SER A 127 0.91 -5.72 17.98
CA SER A 127 0.89 -5.49 19.43
C SER A 127 -0.31 -6.18 20.07
N PRO A 128 -0.19 -6.65 21.33
CA PRO A 128 -1.32 -7.22 22.06
C PRO A 128 -2.48 -6.22 22.18
N ILE A 129 -3.71 -6.68 21.93
CA ILE A 129 -4.93 -5.87 22.04
C ILE A 129 -5.60 -6.14 23.38
N ASP A 130 -5.85 -5.10 24.17
CA ASP A 130 -6.59 -5.22 25.43
C ASP A 130 -8.07 -5.49 25.13
N LYS A 131 -8.51 -6.72 25.41
CA LYS A 131 -9.90 -7.18 25.27
C LYS A 131 -10.65 -7.25 26.60
N SER A 132 -10.12 -6.67 27.69
CA SER A 132 -10.70 -6.75 29.04
C SER A 132 -12.05 -6.04 29.19
N SER A 133 -12.36 -5.05 28.34
CA SER A 133 -13.71 -4.53 28.17
C SER A 133 -13.98 -4.18 26.70
N ARG A 134 -15.28 -4.09 26.34
CA ARG A 134 -15.68 -3.68 24.99
C ARG A 134 -15.29 -2.24 24.71
N GLU A 135 -15.39 -1.36 25.70
CA GLU A 135 -15.07 0.06 25.58
C GLU A 135 -13.59 0.25 25.23
N LYS A 136 -12.68 -0.38 25.99
CA LYS A 136 -11.23 -0.39 25.70
C LYS A 136 -10.90 -0.96 24.32
N LEU A 137 -11.56 -2.05 23.93
CA LEU A 137 -11.40 -2.64 22.60
C LEU A 137 -11.83 -1.67 21.50
N CYS A 138 -12.99 -1.04 21.64
CA CYS A 138 -13.47 -0.02 20.72
C CYS A 138 -12.50 1.18 20.65
N ASP A 139 -11.98 1.68 21.77
CA ASP A 139 -11.05 2.81 21.79
C ASP A 139 -9.74 2.50 21.02
N GLN A 140 -9.16 1.31 21.22
CA GLN A 140 -8.02 0.84 20.42
C GLN A 140 -8.38 0.69 18.93
N LEU A 141 -9.56 0.16 18.62
CA LEU A 141 -10.03 0.00 17.25
C LEU A 141 -10.33 1.33 16.54
N TYR A 142 -10.76 2.38 17.25
CA TYR A 142 -10.92 3.72 16.69
C TYR A 142 -9.59 4.49 16.57
N ALA A 143 -8.61 4.23 17.44
CA ALA A 143 -7.24 4.78 17.31
C ALA A 143 -6.46 4.10 16.17
N GLY A 144 -6.77 2.82 15.94
CA GLY A 144 -6.24 1.99 14.87
C GLY A 144 -5.08 1.11 15.32
N VAL A 145 -5.07 -0.10 14.75
CA VAL A 145 -4.13 -1.18 15.05
C VAL A 145 -3.23 -1.40 13.83
N PHE A 146 -1.92 -1.45 14.06
CA PHE A 146 -0.95 -1.83 13.03
C PHE A 146 -0.93 -3.35 12.84
N LEU A 147 -0.85 -3.75 11.57
CA LEU A 147 -0.84 -5.14 11.15
C LEU A 147 0.35 -5.41 10.23
N ASP A 148 0.76 -6.68 10.18
CA ASP A 148 1.74 -7.23 9.24
C ASP A 148 3.06 -6.42 9.22
N HIS A 149 3.72 -6.27 10.37
CA HIS A 149 4.96 -5.52 10.57
C HIS A 149 4.84 -4.03 10.19
N LYS A 150 3.74 -3.39 10.63
CA LYS A 150 3.36 -2.00 10.34
C LYS A 150 3.16 -1.68 8.85
N THR A 151 3.11 -2.69 7.98
CA THR A 151 2.86 -2.47 6.55
C THR A 151 1.37 -2.16 6.28
N LYS A 152 0.47 -2.44 7.22
CA LYS A 152 -0.95 -2.09 7.17
C LYS A 152 -1.41 -1.46 8.49
N LYS A 153 -2.49 -0.67 8.43
CA LYS A 153 -3.25 -0.23 9.61
C LYS A 153 -4.73 -0.50 9.40
N TYR A 154 -5.39 -0.98 10.45
CA TYR A 154 -6.82 -1.26 10.51
C TYR A 154 -7.45 -0.41 11.60
N TRP A 155 -8.60 0.22 11.32
CA TRP A 155 -9.37 0.95 12.33
C TRP A 155 -10.86 0.90 12.01
N LEU A 156 -11.69 1.39 12.93
CA LEU A 156 -13.13 1.57 12.72
C LEU A 156 -13.45 3.03 12.41
N GLU A 157 -14.36 3.22 11.45
CA GLU A 157 -15.05 4.49 11.29
C GLU A 157 -16.01 4.69 12.48
N ARG A 158 -15.94 5.85 13.15
CA ARG A 158 -16.63 6.13 14.43
C ARG A 158 -18.15 6.21 14.32
N ASN A 159 -18.69 6.66 13.19
CA ASN A 159 -20.13 6.88 13.03
C ASN A 159 -20.88 5.59 12.63
N SER A 160 -20.25 4.76 11.79
CA SER A 160 -20.81 3.56 11.18
C SER A 160 -20.29 2.24 11.76
N ASN A 161 -19.18 2.25 12.51
CA ASN A 161 -18.42 1.07 12.93
C ASN A 161 -17.94 0.19 11.75
N SER A 162 -17.77 0.82 10.59
CA SER A 162 -17.29 0.14 9.39
C SER A 162 -15.77 0.00 9.40
N ASN A 163 -15.28 -1.15 8.96
CA ASN A 163 -13.85 -1.43 8.90
C ASN A 163 -13.16 -0.49 7.91
N CYS A 164 -12.03 0.09 8.30
CA CYS A 164 -11.18 0.95 7.45
C CYS A 164 -9.76 0.39 7.40
N PHE A 165 -9.08 0.60 6.28
CA PHE A 165 -7.71 0.14 6.09
C PHE A 165 -6.80 1.18 5.43
N MET A 166 -5.52 1.06 5.76
CA MET A 166 -4.40 1.66 5.05
C MET A 166 -3.43 0.52 4.72
N LEU A 167 -3.03 0.42 3.45
CA LEU A 167 -1.85 -0.35 3.03
C LEU A 167 -0.73 0.66 2.83
N TYR A 168 0.28 0.68 3.70
CA TYR A 168 1.41 1.58 3.53
C TYR A 168 2.30 1.15 2.36
N ALA A 169 3.21 2.01 1.91
CA ALA A 169 4.05 1.75 0.74
C ALA A 169 4.82 0.42 0.78
N ARG A 170 5.25 -0.05 1.97
CA ARG A 170 5.88 -1.36 2.17
C ARG A 170 4.96 -2.58 1.95
N ALA A 171 3.63 -2.40 1.90
CA ALA A 171 2.67 -3.43 1.48
C ALA A 171 2.39 -3.42 -0.04
N LEU A 172 3.00 -2.51 -0.80
CA LEU A 172 2.79 -2.35 -2.24
C LEU A 172 3.92 -3.01 -3.03
N SER A 173 3.60 -3.49 -4.23
CA SER A 173 4.59 -3.84 -5.25
C SER A 173 4.88 -2.59 -6.09
N ILE A 174 6.09 -2.04 -5.96
CA ILE A 174 6.52 -0.84 -6.67
C ILE A 174 7.71 -1.24 -7.57
N THR A 175 7.63 -0.97 -8.87
CA THR A 175 8.67 -1.36 -9.82
C THR A 175 9.98 -0.63 -9.51
N TRP A 176 11.05 -1.42 -9.32
CA TRP A 176 12.41 -1.00 -8.91
C TRP A 176 12.55 -0.36 -7.52
N ALA A 177 11.61 -0.56 -6.59
CA ALA A 177 11.60 0.12 -5.28
C ALA A 177 12.85 -0.09 -4.40
N GLU A 178 13.53 -1.25 -4.53
CA GLU A 178 14.73 -1.55 -3.74
C GLU A 178 16.03 -1.03 -4.39
N ASP A 179 15.95 -0.43 -5.59
CA ASP A 179 17.08 0.26 -6.22
C ASP A 179 17.08 1.75 -5.83
N GLN A 180 18.08 2.12 -5.01
CA GLN A 180 18.25 3.47 -4.47
C GLN A 180 18.48 4.55 -5.54
N ASN A 181 18.81 4.18 -6.78
CA ASN A 181 18.90 5.11 -7.91
C ASN A 181 17.53 5.61 -8.39
N TYR A 182 16.47 4.83 -8.14
CA TYR A 182 15.12 5.10 -8.62
C TYR A 182 14.17 5.48 -7.49
N TRP A 183 14.27 4.84 -6.33
CA TRP A 183 13.41 5.09 -5.17
C TRP A 183 14.20 5.24 -3.87
N LYS A 184 13.59 5.82 -2.84
CA LYS A 184 14.10 5.86 -1.46
C LYS A 184 12.97 5.50 -0.51
N TRP A 185 13.27 4.66 0.47
CA TRP A 185 12.41 4.44 1.62
C TRP A 185 12.73 5.49 2.68
N VAL A 186 11.73 6.27 3.07
CA VAL A 186 11.89 7.42 3.97
C VAL A 186 11.05 7.19 5.23
N PRO A 187 11.65 7.22 6.44
CA PRO A 187 10.90 7.15 7.69
C PRO A 187 9.96 8.35 7.85
N GLN A 188 8.72 8.09 8.25
CA GLN A 188 7.71 9.12 8.46
C GLN A 188 6.76 8.71 9.59
N ASN A 189 6.22 9.67 10.33
CA ASN A 189 5.16 9.39 11.29
C ASN A 189 3.79 9.29 10.59
N ASP A 190 3.00 8.32 10.98
CA ASP A 190 1.56 8.29 10.70
C ASP A 190 0.80 9.27 11.63
N GLU A 191 -0.53 9.34 11.49
CA GLU A 191 -1.39 10.20 12.31
C GLU A 191 -1.39 9.85 13.82
N SER A 192 -1.00 8.63 14.19
CA SER A 192 -0.79 8.23 15.59
C SER A 192 0.63 8.47 16.12
N GLY A 193 1.52 9.08 15.32
CA GLY A 193 2.92 9.27 15.68
C GLY A 193 3.79 8.01 15.53
N THR A 194 3.25 6.93 14.95
CA THR A 194 4.02 5.70 14.74
C THR A 194 4.86 5.83 13.47
N MET A 195 6.15 5.53 13.57
CA MET A 195 7.04 5.49 12.42
C MET A 195 6.65 4.36 11.44
N ILE A 196 6.43 4.76 10.20
CA ILE A 196 6.23 3.95 8.98
C ILE A 196 7.31 4.32 7.95
N GLU A 197 7.41 3.59 6.85
CA GLU A 197 8.20 3.99 5.68
C GLU A 197 7.28 4.39 4.51
N VAL A 198 7.63 5.48 3.84
CA VAL A 198 7.02 5.95 2.58
C VAL A 198 8.01 5.79 1.43
N ALA A 199 7.51 5.60 0.21
CA ALA A 199 8.35 5.46 -0.98
C ALA A 199 8.49 6.81 -1.71
N GLU A 200 9.68 7.39 -1.71
CA GLU A 200 10.02 8.62 -2.44
C GLU A 200 10.69 8.29 -3.78
N LEU A 201 10.15 8.84 -4.87
CA LEU A 201 10.64 8.65 -6.23
C LEU A 201 11.79 9.62 -6.56
N ASN A 202 12.99 9.07 -6.77
CA ASN A 202 14.16 9.84 -7.23
C ASN A 202 14.05 10.17 -8.72
N ARG A 203 13.90 9.16 -9.59
CA ARG A 203 13.53 9.31 -11.00
C ARG A 203 13.12 7.97 -11.61
N VAL A 204 12.07 7.90 -12.44
CA VAL A 204 11.80 6.77 -13.36
C VAL A 204 11.15 7.24 -14.65
N CYS A 205 11.36 6.57 -15.78
CA CYS A 205 10.51 6.72 -16.96
C CYS A 205 9.29 5.77 -16.93
N TRP A 206 9.44 4.58 -16.32
CA TRP A 206 8.39 3.59 -16.08
C TRP A 206 7.90 3.71 -14.64
N LEU A 207 6.76 4.36 -14.42
CA LEU A 207 6.07 4.33 -13.13
C LEU A 207 5.07 3.18 -13.12
N GLU A 208 5.18 2.30 -12.14
CA GLU A 208 4.24 1.21 -11.94
C GLU A 208 4.19 0.81 -10.46
N VAL A 209 2.97 0.86 -9.91
CA VAL A 209 2.69 0.59 -8.50
C VAL A 209 1.41 -0.24 -8.41
N HIS A 210 1.46 -1.35 -7.69
CA HIS A 210 0.34 -2.27 -7.48
C HIS A 210 0.12 -2.54 -5.98
N GLY A 211 -1.15 -2.63 -5.58
CA GLY A 211 -1.58 -3.10 -4.27
C GLY A 211 -2.66 -4.17 -4.42
N LYS A 212 -2.71 -5.09 -3.45
CA LYS A 212 -3.70 -6.17 -3.38
C LYS A 212 -4.39 -6.15 -2.03
N PHE A 213 -5.71 -6.34 -2.00
CA PHE A 213 -6.48 -6.33 -0.76
C PHE A 213 -7.63 -7.32 -0.78
N ASP A 214 -7.82 -8.05 0.31
CA ASP A 214 -8.94 -9.00 0.48
C ASP A 214 -10.21 -8.28 0.94
N THR A 215 -11.17 -8.11 0.03
CA THR A 215 -12.42 -7.38 0.29
C THR A 215 -13.29 -8.02 1.37
N ARG A 216 -13.07 -9.30 1.72
CA ARG A 216 -13.76 -10.00 2.83
C ARG A 216 -13.38 -9.46 4.22
N LYS A 217 -12.41 -8.54 4.29
CA LYS A 217 -12.06 -7.79 5.50
C LYS A 217 -12.87 -6.49 5.66
N LEU A 218 -13.64 -6.07 4.66
CA LEU A 218 -14.46 -4.86 4.71
C LEU A 218 -15.86 -5.16 5.28
N SER A 219 -16.55 -4.13 5.79
CA SER A 219 -17.91 -4.27 6.28
C SER A 219 -18.90 -4.41 5.11
N PRO A 220 -19.66 -5.51 5.00
CA PRO A 220 -20.57 -5.73 3.87
C PRO A 220 -21.72 -4.71 3.80
N GLY A 221 -22.22 -4.45 2.59
CA GLY A 221 -23.29 -3.48 2.33
C GLY A 221 -22.85 -2.01 2.38
N ILE A 222 -21.60 -1.73 2.76
CA ILE A 222 -21.04 -0.37 2.82
C ILE A 222 -20.40 0.00 1.48
N LEU A 223 -20.65 1.22 1.01
CA LEU A 223 -19.95 1.82 -0.12
C LEU A 223 -18.56 2.28 0.34
N TYR A 224 -17.51 1.77 -0.29
CA TYR A 224 -16.12 2.10 -0.03
C TYR A 224 -15.54 2.99 -1.13
N ASN A 225 -14.72 3.96 -0.73
CA ASN A 225 -13.79 4.67 -1.59
C ASN A 225 -12.38 4.06 -1.41
N VAL A 226 -11.67 3.92 -2.53
CA VAL A 226 -10.29 3.44 -2.60
C VAL A 226 -9.43 4.53 -3.24
N SER A 227 -8.45 5.04 -2.49
CA SER A 227 -7.58 6.15 -2.92
C SER A 227 -6.10 5.84 -2.68
N PHE A 228 -5.22 6.25 -3.58
CA PHE A 228 -3.80 6.39 -3.25
C PHE A 228 -3.59 7.65 -2.40
N ILE A 229 -2.71 7.57 -1.40
CA ILE A 229 -2.32 8.69 -0.55
C ILE A 229 -0.88 9.06 -0.90
N VAL A 230 -0.72 10.21 -1.55
CA VAL A 230 0.56 10.64 -2.14
C VAL A 230 0.89 12.08 -1.80
N MET A 231 2.12 12.50 -2.05
CA MET A 231 2.59 13.88 -1.96
C MET A 231 3.50 14.16 -3.16
N LEU A 232 3.41 15.36 -3.72
CA LEU A 232 4.40 15.86 -4.69
C LEU A 232 5.35 16.81 -3.97
N LYS A 233 6.65 16.49 -3.96
CA LYS A 233 7.70 17.37 -3.43
C LYS A 233 7.95 18.56 -4.36
N ASP A 234 8.82 19.45 -3.92
CA ASP A 234 9.40 20.49 -4.76
C ASP A 234 10.93 20.28 -4.84
N PRO A 235 11.50 20.06 -6.04
CA PRO A 235 10.82 19.88 -7.33
C PRO A 235 10.10 18.52 -7.43
N ALA A 236 9.07 18.50 -8.27
CA ALA A 236 8.49 17.28 -8.84
C ALA A 236 8.15 17.57 -10.32
N GLN A 237 8.68 16.74 -11.22
CA GLN A 237 8.80 16.98 -12.67
C GLN A 237 8.43 15.70 -13.44
N GLY A 238 8.11 15.81 -14.73
CA GLY A 238 7.77 14.65 -15.58
C GLY A 238 6.31 14.19 -15.45
N TRP A 239 5.43 15.06 -14.96
CA TRP A 239 4.02 14.77 -14.67
C TRP A 239 3.06 15.35 -15.70
N GLU A 240 3.59 15.86 -16.83
CA GLU A 240 2.82 16.43 -17.94
C GLU A 240 1.91 15.40 -18.61
N ILE A 241 2.26 14.12 -18.49
CA ILE A 241 1.45 12.97 -18.92
C ILE A 241 0.71 12.43 -17.68
N PRO A 242 -0.65 12.46 -17.67
CA PRO A 242 -1.45 11.95 -16.56
C PRO A 242 -1.16 10.49 -16.22
N VAL A 243 -1.14 10.15 -14.94
CA VAL A 243 -1.03 8.76 -14.50
C VAL A 243 -2.34 8.02 -14.71
N ASN A 244 -2.29 6.75 -15.07
CA ASN A 244 -3.46 5.87 -15.05
C ASN A 244 -3.66 5.34 -13.62
N VAL A 245 -4.88 5.43 -13.10
CA VAL A 245 -5.29 4.77 -11.85
C VAL A 245 -6.39 3.76 -12.16
N ARG A 246 -6.29 2.56 -11.60
CA ARG A 246 -7.18 1.43 -11.90
C ARG A 246 -7.48 0.59 -10.66
N LEU A 247 -8.75 0.23 -10.51
CA LEU A 247 -9.27 -0.73 -9.54
C LEU A 247 -9.88 -1.92 -10.30
N VAL A 248 -9.45 -3.14 -9.96
CA VAL A 248 -10.02 -4.40 -10.44
C VAL A 248 -10.63 -5.13 -9.24
N LEU A 249 -11.94 -5.32 -9.27
CA LEU A 249 -12.69 -6.02 -8.21
C LEU A 249 -12.66 -7.54 -8.43
N PRO A 250 -12.99 -8.33 -7.38
CA PRO A 250 -13.32 -9.74 -7.54
C PRO A 250 -14.37 -9.94 -8.64
N GLY A 251 -14.23 -11.03 -9.41
CA GLY A 251 -15.03 -11.25 -10.63
C GLY A 251 -14.60 -10.40 -11.85
N GLY A 252 -13.56 -9.57 -11.72
CA GLY A 252 -12.91 -8.91 -12.86
C GLY A 252 -13.54 -7.60 -13.33
N LYS A 253 -14.53 -7.05 -12.59
CA LYS A 253 -15.08 -5.71 -12.89
C LYS A 253 -14.00 -4.64 -12.69
N LYS A 254 -13.79 -3.80 -13.72
CA LYS A 254 -12.73 -2.79 -13.74
C LYS A 254 -13.29 -1.38 -13.64
N GLN A 255 -12.55 -0.50 -12.97
CA GLN A 255 -12.71 0.95 -12.99
C GLN A 255 -11.32 1.53 -13.30
N GLN A 256 -11.23 2.48 -14.24
CA GLN A 256 -9.96 3.13 -14.60
C GLN A 256 -10.24 4.56 -15.06
N HIS A 257 -9.34 5.47 -14.71
CA HIS A 257 -9.29 6.82 -15.26
C HIS A 257 -7.86 7.37 -15.23
N ASN A 258 -7.66 8.52 -15.87
CA ASN A 258 -6.41 9.26 -15.86
C ASN A 258 -6.47 10.38 -14.84
N GLU A 259 -5.38 10.60 -14.10
CA GLU A 259 -5.26 11.64 -13.10
C GLU A 259 -4.09 12.58 -13.46
N ASN A 260 -4.37 13.87 -13.62
CA ASN A 260 -3.33 14.87 -13.81
C ASN A 260 -2.68 15.22 -12.47
N LEU A 261 -1.37 15.02 -12.35
CA LEU A 261 -0.62 15.36 -11.14
C LEU A 261 -0.03 16.78 -11.16
N MET A 262 0.03 17.46 -12.32
CA MET A 262 0.55 18.83 -12.42
C MET A 262 -0.31 19.86 -11.68
N ASP A 263 -1.63 19.68 -11.68
CA ASP A 263 -2.59 20.61 -11.05
C ASP A 263 -2.72 20.36 -9.52
N LYS A 264 -2.00 19.38 -8.98
CA LYS A 264 -2.11 18.98 -7.58
C LYS A 264 -1.15 19.78 -6.69
N LEU A 265 -1.60 20.03 -5.46
CA LEU A 265 -0.87 20.84 -4.50
C LEU A 265 0.40 20.12 -4.01
N ARG A 266 1.54 20.82 -4.09
CA ARG A 266 2.85 20.34 -3.63
C ARG A 266 2.97 20.40 -2.10
N ALA A 267 3.94 19.65 -1.58
CA ALA A 267 4.35 19.56 -0.17
C ALA A 267 3.21 19.23 0.83
N ARG A 268 2.14 18.57 0.38
CA ARG A 268 1.05 18.06 1.23
C ARG A 268 0.57 16.68 0.78
N TRP A 269 -0.04 15.95 1.70
CA TRP A 269 -0.76 14.72 1.37
C TRP A 269 -2.03 15.06 0.59
N ILE A 270 -2.22 14.36 -0.53
CA ILE A 270 -3.40 14.40 -1.38
C ILE A 270 -3.95 12.97 -1.52
N GLU A 271 -5.28 12.85 -1.59
CA GLU A 271 -5.93 11.61 -1.97
C GLU A 271 -6.13 11.63 -3.50
N ILE A 272 -5.66 10.58 -4.19
CA ILE A 272 -5.95 10.31 -5.59
C ILE A 272 -6.98 9.18 -5.63
N PRO A 273 -8.25 9.46 -5.97
CA PRO A 273 -9.27 8.42 -6.08
C PRO A 273 -8.89 7.38 -7.12
N VAL A 274 -9.22 6.11 -6.87
CA VAL A 274 -9.04 5.02 -7.84
C VAL A 274 -10.38 4.49 -8.31
N GLY A 275 -11.32 4.31 -7.38
CA GLY A 275 -12.66 3.82 -7.67
C GLY A 275 -13.45 3.52 -6.40
N GLU A 276 -14.73 3.21 -6.59
CA GLU A 276 -15.69 3.00 -5.51
C GLU A 276 -16.46 1.70 -5.70
N PHE A 277 -16.80 1.01 -4.61
CA PHE A 277 -17.60 -0.22 -4.69
C PHE A 277 -18.34 -0.51 -3.39
N VAL A 278 -19.47 -1.21 -3.48
CA VAL A 278 -20.16 -1.75 -2.31
C VAL A 278 -19.54 -3.10 -1.95
N ALA A 279 -19.09 -3.26 -0.71
CA ALA A 279 -18.54 -4.52 -0.23
C ALA A 279 -19.64 -5.60 -0.13
N SER A 280 -19.33 -6.83 -0.56
CA SER A 280 -20.26 -7.96 -0.61
C SER A 280 -19.63 -9.19 0.05
N GLU A 281 -20.41 -9.94 0.84
CA GLU A 281 -19.97 -11.23 1.38
C GLU A 281 -19.91 -12.32 0.28
N LYS A 282 -20.79 -12.21 -0.72
CA LYS A 282 -20.95 -13.22 -1.79
C LYS A 282 -19.89 -13.10 -2.87
N ASP A 283 -19.49 -11.87 -3.16
CA ASP A 283 -18.53 -11.52 -4.20
C ASP A 283 -17.15 -11.18 -3.59
N GLY A 284 -16.86 -11.72 -2.41
CA GLY A 284 -15.66 -11.45 -1.65
C GLY A 284 -14.41 -12.12 -2.24
N GLY A 285 -13.30 -11.39 -2.31
CA GLY A 285 -12.04 -11.89 -2.84
C GLY A 285 -10.94 -10.83 -2.87
N GLU A 286 -9.85 -11.11 -3.57
CA GLU A 286 -8.79 -10.11 -3.77
C GLU A 286 -9.20 -9.07 -4.81
N MET A 287 -9.10 -7.78 -4.45
CA MET A 287 -9.09 -6.67 -5.39
C MET A 287 -7.66 -6.22 -5.68
N GLU A 288 -7.42 -5.76 -6.91
CA GLU A 288 -6.14 -5.20 -7.35
C GLU A 288 -6.29 -3.69 -7.58
N ILE A 289 -5.33 -2.92 -7.10
CA ILE A 289 -5.28 -1.46 -7.19
C ILE A 289 -3.96 -1.10 -7.86
N SER A 290 -3.96 -0.24 -8.87
CA SER A 290 -2.72 0.15 -9.56
C SER A 290 -2.68 1.62 -9.95
N MET A 291 -1.48 2.22 -9.86
CA MET A 291 -1.13 3.53 -10.42
C MET A 291 0.07 3.35 -11.36
N TYR A 292 -0.04 3.79 -12.61
CA TYR A 292 1.01 3.56 -13.60
C TYR A 292 1.08 4.62 -14.71
N GLU A 293 2.29 4.89 -15.20
CA GLU A 293 2.58 5.66 -16.41
C GLU A 293 3.95 5.23 -16.96
N TYR A 294 3.94 4.48 -18.06
CA TYR A 294 5.11 3.95 -18.74
C TYR A 294 5.06 4.13 -20.27
N GLU A 295 3.97 4.68 -20.81
CA GLU A 295 3.76 4.86 -22.25
C GLU A 295 4.38 6.17 -22.74
N GLY A 296 4.38 7.20 -21.89
CA GLY A 296 4.88 8.53 -22.21
C GLY A 296 6.40 8.67 -22.31
N GLY A 297 7.17 7.72 -21.78
CA GLY A 297 8.65 7.73 -21.78
C GLY A 297 9.32 8.83 -20.95
N MET A 298 8.56 9.82 -20.47
CA MET A 298 9.06 10.96 -19.68
C MET A 298 9.59 10.51 -18.31
N TRP A 299 10.78 11.02 -17.95
CA TRP A 299 11.37 10.80 -16.63
C TRP A 299 10.67 11.65 -15.57
N LYS A 300 10.14 10.97 -14.54
CA LYS A 300 9.30 11.53 -13.48
C LYS A 300 10.02 11.48 -12.15
N MET A 301 9.87 12.51 -11.31
CA MET A 301 10.49 12.58 -9.99
C MET A 301 9.64 13.34 -8.96
N GLY A 302 9.96 13.14 -7.68
CA GLY A 302 9.40 13.92 -6.57
C GLY A 302 8.01 13.46 -6.09
N LEU A 303 7.49 12.34 -6.60
CA LEU A 303 6.33 11.66 -6.02
C LEU A 303 6.73 10.93 -4.73
N VAL A 304 5.94 11.07 -3.68
CA VAL A 304 6.07 10.28 -2.45
C VAL A 304 4.76 9.53 -2.23
N ILE A 305 4.83 8.22 -2.03
CA ILE A 305 3.68 7.35 -1.81
C ILE A 305 3.65 6.96 -0.34
N LYS A 306 2.59 7.36 0.39
CA LYS A 306 2.33 6.89 1.75
C LYS A 306 1.66 5.52 1.73
N GLY A 307 0.73 5.29 0.78
CA GLY A 307 -0.01 4.04 0.69
C GLY A 307 -1.31 4.12 -0.11
N ILE A 308 -2.17 3.13 0.09
CA ILE A 308 -3.55 3.08 -0.38
C ILE A 308 -4.48 3.10 0.83
N SER A 309 -5.47 3.98 0.83
CA SER A 309 -6.53 4.02 1.84
C SER A 309 -7.83 3.43 1.30
N ILE A 310 -8.49 2.63 2.13
CA ILE A 310 -9.80 2.03 1.87
C ILE A 310 -10.71 2.41 3.03
N LYS A 311 -11.68 3.28 2.78
CA LYS A 311 -12.57 3.87 3.80
C LYS A 311 -14.02 3.84 3.31
N PRO A 312 -15.03 3.77 4.20
CA PRO A 312 -16.41 4.07 3.84
C PRO A 312 -16.51 5.44 3.15
N LYS A 313 -17.35 5.53 2.13
CA LYS A 313 -17.74 6.80 1.53
C LYS A 313 -18.98 7.31 2.28
N ASN A 314 -18.79 8.43 2.97
CA ASN A 314 -19.84 9.18 3.67
C ASN A 314 -20.53 10.18 2.71
#